data_AF-M0BAP2-F1
#
_entry.id   AF-M0BAP2-F1
#
_cell.length_a   1.000
_cell.length_b   1.000
_cell.length_c   1.000
_cell.angle_alpha   90.00
_cell.angle_beta   90.00
_cell.angle_gamma   90.00
#
_symmetry.space_group_name_H-M   'P 1'
#
loop_
_entity.id
_entity.type
_entity.pdbx_description
1 polymer ?
#
loop_
_entity_poly.entity_id
_entity_poly.type
_entity_poly.pdbx_seq_one_letter_code
_entity_poly.pdbx_strand_id
1 'polypeptide(L)'
;MAGRTGARVLALPPETVLKHPVATLRDIDATLDPDAVWVLGRSREPTAAARVRHTVDAPVIHPPLETGDDPLSRRSIGDELAFAVARSASALRAGDGIRSASDRNEDEREVDALICDDIATTTRPTALETSLDHAAELAAALPTGRTTTVLSGGLPAGYDERWHVNAETGTVRTVEHDPLLSPDSVANDCVAVRVRGAGPVDGYGGPNAVVELEFAADGLVSSTAHAASDFGLEAISGIGPKTAGRLAECGVTTRSELLETPVAALADIEGIGPKGARRMHRYATVLETGEPRRVGDASLPGEHWSTPPLCLDIETDGLSPTIIWQIGVYDPSTDTYRAFVERDDPADRASVLRAFCDWLLGVHPNRALLTWNGWGFDYRHLGAFVARHCPAYAAEWESIPKFDLYLWADGDDNALLPGRTNELDVVAAELGYDGAATGLDGARTAAAYQRFMRTGDESELDWDRHEAYCEDDCRALWHVYERLRDAPQVSVSAGSSASGTASSSSTAEQASGEQTGLGDF
;
A
#
# COMPACT_ATOMS: atom_id res chain seq x y z
N MET A 1 20.57 -6.84 -17.96
CA MET A 1 19.22 -7.20 -17.50
C MET A 1 19.29 -8.61 -16.99
N ALA A 2 19.37 -8.79 -15.66
CA ALA A 2 19.09 -10.08 -15.06
C ALA A 2 17.59 -10.34 -15.28
N GLY A 3 17.23 -11.52 -15.80
CA GLY A 3 15.84 -11.85 -16.09
C GLY A 3 15.02 -11.78 -14.80
N ARG A 4 13.91 -11.03 -14.82
CA ARG A 4 12.94 -11.01 -13.72
C ARG A 4 12.39 -12.42 -13.56
N THR A 5 12.43 -12.95 -12.34
CA THR A 5 11.87 -14.27 -12.00
C THR A 5 10.45 -14.06 -11.48
N GLY A 6 9.45 -14.16 -12.35
CA GLY A 6 8.04 -13.99 -11.99
C GLY A 6 7.22 -13.32 -13.08
N ALA A 7 5.93 -13.07 -12.81
CA ALA A 7 5.08 -12.26 -13.68
C ALA A 7 4.23 -11.26 -12.89
N ARG A 8 3.92 -10.12 -13.51
CA ARG A 8 3.06 -9.07 -12.95
C ARG A 8 1.76 -8.96 -13.72
N VAL A 9 0.66 -9.08 -13.00
CA VAL A 9 -0.68 -8.92 -13.55
C VAL A 9 -1.30 -7.68 -12.95
N LEU A 10 -1.68 -6.74 -13.80
CA LEU A 10 -2.31 -5.50 -13.40
C LEU A 10 -3.84 -5.62 -13.50
N ALA A 11 -4.52 -5.61 -12.37
CA ALA A 11 -5.97 -5.58 -12.28
C ALA A 11 -6.49 -4.12 -12.33
N LEU A 12 -7.29 -3.82 -13.34
CA LEU A 12 -7.86 -2.49 -13.60
C LEU A 12 -9.38 -2.50 -13.55
N PRO A 13 -10.00 -1.71 -12.66
CA PRO A 13 -11.44 -1.47 -12.72
C PRO A 13 -11.83 -0.75 -14.02
N PRO A 14 -12.91 -1.17 -14.71
CA PRO A 14 -13.41 -0.49 -15.90
C PRO A 14 -13.69 1.00 -15.67
N GLU A 15 -14.16 1.37 -14.47
CA GLU A 15 -14.45 2.76 -14.11
C GLU A 15 -13.17 3.62 -14.11
N THR A 16 -12.07 3.12 -13.55
CA THR A 16 -10.74 3.74 -13.60
C THR A 16 -10.29 3.94 -15.05
N VAL A 17 -10.41 2.90 -15.88
CA VAL A 17 -10.05 2.96 -17.31
C VAL A 17 -10.85 4.02 -18.05
N LEU A 18 -12.14 4.17 -17.76
CA LEU A 18 -13.03 5.07 -18.48
C LEU A 18 -12.90 6.53 -18.01
N LYS A 19 -12.68 6.76 -16.72
CA LYS A 19 -12.61 8.12 -16.15
C LYS A 19 -11.28 8.82 -16.37
N HIS A 20 -10.17 8.10 -16.36
CA HIS A 20 -8.85 8.73 -16.41
C HIS A 20 -8.37 8.98 -17.85
N PRO A 21 -7.52 9.99 -18.10
CA PRO A 21 -6.90 10.24 -19.41
C PRO A 21 -6.05 9.06 -19.91
N VAL A 22 -5.86 8.97 -21.24
CA VAL A 22 -4.95 7.96 -21.83
C VAL A 22 -3.52 8.13 -21.32
N ALA A 23 -3.07 9.36 -21.09
CA ALA A 23 -1.76 9.64 -20.50
C ALA A 23 -1.57 9.00 -19.12
N THR A 24 -2.60 9.01 -18.25
CA THR A 24 -2.56 8.33 -16.95
C THR A 24 -2.43 6.82 -17.11
N LEU A 25 -3.18 6.21 -18.05
CA LEU A 25 -3.09 4.77 -18.32
C LEU A 25 -1.70 4.37 -18.86
N ARG A 26 -1.06 5.23 -19.65
CA ARG A 26 0.34 5.02 -20.10
C ARG A 26 1.34 5.16 -18.96
N ASP A 27 1.12 6.10 -18.06
CA ASP A 27 1.99 6.27 -16.89
C ASP A 27 1.86 5.07 -15.94
N ILE A 28 0.65 4.51 -15.78
CA ILE A 28 0.42 3.24 -15.06
C ILE A 28 1.23 2.10 -15.71
N ASP A 29 1.10 1.92 -17.03
CA ASP A 29 1.80 0.87 -17.80
C ASP A 29 3.32 1.00 -17.68
N ALA A 30 3.85 2.22 -17.88
CA ALA A 30 5.29 2.48 -17.79
C ALA A 30 5.84 2.37 -16.36
N THR A 31 5.01 2.64 -15.34
CA THR A 31 5.43 2.61 -13.94
C THR A 31 5.45 1.18 -13.40
N LEU A 32 4.37 0.43 -13.63
CA LEU A 32 4.21 -0.90 -13.06
C LEU A 32 4.78 -2.00 -13.96
N ASP A 33 4.96 -1.70 -15.26
CA ASP A 33 5.57 -2.59 -16.25
C ASP A 33 4.96 -4.00 -16.20
N PRO A 34 3.64 -4.13 -16.47
CA PRO A 34 2.93 -5.38 -16.28
C PRO A 34 3.15 -6.36 -17.43
N ASP A 35 3.21 -7.65 -17.11
CA ASP A 35 3.25 -8.74 -18.10
C ASP A 35 1.87 -9.05 -18.70
N ALA A 36 0.79 -8.68 -18.00
CA ALA A 36 -0.58 -8.71 -18.49
C ALA A 36 -1.46 -7.71 -17.75
N VAL A 37 -2.53 -7.27 -18.41
CA VAL A 37 -3.54 -6.39 -17.81
C VAL A 37 -4.88 -7.10 -17.79
N TRP A 38 -5.47 -7.22 -16.61
CA TRP A 38 -6.79 -7.78 -16.38
C TRP A 38 -7.80 -6.65 -16.14
N VAL A 39 -8.73 -6.45 -17.07
CA VAL A 39 -9.86 -5.54 -16.87
C VAL A 39 -10.95 -6.25 -16.09
N LEU A 40 -11.17 -5.80 -14.86
CA LEU A 40 -12.01 -6.47 -13.88
C LEU A 40 -13.50 -6.46 -14.25
N GLY A 41 -14.23 -7.42 -13.69
CA GLY A 41 -15.68 -7.36 -13.55
C GLY A 41 -16.44 -8.44 -14.33
N ARG A 42 -17.65 -8.74 -13.83
CA ARG A 42 -18.55 -9.78 -14.36
C ARG A 42 -19.34 -9.32 -15.60
N SER A 43 -19.46 -8.01 -15.77
CA SER A 43 -20.19 -7.40 -16.90
C SER A 43 -19.30 -7.26 -18.12
N ARG A 44 -19.88 -7.34 -19.31
CA ARG A 44 -19.17 -7.09 -20.57
C ARG A 44 -18.86 -5.60 -20.71
N GLU A 45 -17.59 -5.23 -20.64
CA GLU A 45 -17.11 -3.85 -20.74
C GLU A 45 -16.20 -3.62 -21.97
N PRO A 46 -16.76 -3.69 -23.21
CA PRO A 46 -15.96 -3.64 -24.44
C PRO A 46 -15.21 -2.34 -24.64
N THR A 47 -15.75 -1.21 -24.19
CA THR A 47 -15.09 0.10 -24.31
C THR A 47 -13.85 0.18 -23.43
N ALA A 48 -13.95 -0.26 -22.18
CA ALA A 48 -12.80 -0.28 -21.26
C ALA A 48 -11.71 -1.23 -21.80
N ALA A 49 -12.07 -2.47 -22.15
CA ALA A 49 -11.12 -3.44 -22.70
C ALA A 49 -10.43 -2.96 -23.99
N ALA A 50 -11.18 -2.35 -24.92
CA ALA A 50 -10.60 -1.79 -26.14
C ALA A 50 -9.67 -0.60 -25.87
N ARG A 51 -10.01 0.24 -24.90
CA ARG A 51 -9.19 1.39 -24.51
C ARG A 51 -7.86 0.95 -23.91
N VAL A 52 -7.86 -0.03 -23.02
CA VAL A 52 -6.63 -0.61 -22.45
C VAL A 52 -5.78 -1.20 -23.57
N ARG A 53 -6.34 -2.04 -24.45
CA ARG A 53 -5.61 -2.64 -25.60
C ARG A 53 -4.97 -1.65 -26.56
N HIS A 54 -5.50 -0.43 -26.62
CA HIS A 54 -4.93 0.62 -27.47
C HIS A 54 -3.85 1.44 -26.75
N THR A 55 -3.77 1.32 -25.43
CA THR A 55 -2.94 2.16 -24.57
C THR A 55 -1.71 1.41 -24.05
N VAL A 56 -1.89 0.15 -23.66
CA VAL A 56 -0.85 -0.69 -23.07
C VAL A 56 -0.36 -1.71 -24.09
N ASP A 57 0.92 -2.07 -24.01
CA ASP A 57 1.52 -3.08 -24.90
C ASP A 57 1.26 -4.51 -24.40
N ALA A 58 1.02 -4.67 -23.10
CA ALA A 58 0.77 -5.96 -22.47
C ALA A 58 -0.56 -6.62 -22.93
N PRO A 59 -0.63 -7.97 -22.97
CA PRO A 59 -1.87 -8.69 -23.25
C PRO A 59 -3.01 -8.30 -22.30
N VAL A 60 -4.18 -8.01 -22.88
CA VAL A 60 -5.37 -7.59 -22.11
C VAL A 60 -6.39 -8.71 -21.98
N ILE A 61 -6.63 -9.13 -20.75
CA ILE A 61 -7.59 -10.15 -20.34
C ILE A 61 -8.85 -9.45 -19.83
N HIS A 62 -10.01 -9.88 -20.32
CA HIS A 62 -11.30 -9.47 -19.73
C HIS A 62 -12.27 -10.65 -19.83
N PRO A 63 -12.47 -11.41 -18.74
CA PRO A 63 -13.13 -12.72 -18.79
C PRO A 63 -14.48 -12.72 -19.55
N PRO A 64 -15.39 -11.74 -19.37
CA PRO A 64 -16.66 -11.68 -20.09
C PRO A 64 -16.55 -11.49 -21.62
N LEU A 65 -15.39 -11.07 -22.13
CA LEU A 65 -15.13 -10.86 -23.56
C LEU A 65 -14.15 -11.86 -24.17
N GLU A 66 -13.63 -12.83 -23.41
CA GLU A 66 -12.79 -13.88 -23.96
C GLU A 66 -13.57 -14.66 -25.03
N THR A 67 -13.05 -14.70 -26.26
CA THR A 67 -13.68 -15.34 -27.41
C THR A 67 -13.09 -16.73 -27.62
N GLY A 68 -13.93 -17.75 -27.60
CA GLY A 68 -13.56 -19.16 -27.76
C GLY A 68 -14.78 -20.04 -27.57
N ASP A 69 -14.83 -21.18 -28.26
CA ASP A 69 -15.88 -22.19 -28.05
C ASP A 69 -15.66 -22.98 -26.74
N ASP A 70 -14.43 -22.92 -26.21
CA ASP A 70 -14.05 -23.53 -24.95
C ASP A 70 -14.48 -22.66 -23.75
N PRO A 71 -14.92 -23.30 -22.63
CA PRO A 71 -15.33 -22.60 -21.41
C PRO A 71 -14.16 -21.90 -20.70
N LEU A 72 -12.93 -22.32 -21.00
CA LEU A 72 -11.69 -21.88 -20.36
C LEU A 72 -10.68 -21.48 -21.44
N SER A 73 -10.20 -20.24 -21.36
CA SER A 73 -9.15 -19.72 -22.26
C SER A 73 -7.80 -19.78 -21.55
N ARG A 74 -6.80 -20.43 -22.15
CA ARG A 74 -5.43 -20.45 -21.61
C ARG A 74 -4.64 -19.25 -22.12
N ARG A 75 -3.89 -18.58 -21.24
CA ARG A 75 -3.04 -17.43 -21.53
C ARG A 75 -1.65 -17.68 -20.95
N SER A 76 -0.60 -17.53 -21.74
CA SER A 76 0.76 -17.44 -21.22
C SER A 76 1.00 -16.00 -20.78
N ILE A 77 1.49 -15.81 -19.55
CA ILE A 77 1.83 -14.51 -18.97
C ILE A 77 3.29 -14.56 -18.57
N GLY A 78 4.09 -13.62 -19.08
CA GLY A 78 5.55 -13.72 -19.05
C GLY A 78 6.06 -14.95 -19.82
N ASP A 79 7.27 -15.39 -19.49
CA ASP A 79 7.95 -16.50 -20.20
C ASP A 79 7.57 -17.90 -19.67
N GLU A 80 7.12 -17.98 -18.42
CA GLU A 80 7.04 -19.24 -17.68
C GLU A 80 5.63 -19.60 -17.18
N LEU A 81 4.74 -18.64 -16.95
CA LEU A 81 3.45 -18.90 -16.31
C LEU A 81 2.29 -19.09 -17.30
N ALA A 82 1.38 -20.00 -16.96
CA ALA A 82 0.16 -20.31 -17.69
C ALA A 82 -1.08 -20.05 -16.82
N PHE A 83 -1.93 -19.13 -17.27
CA PHE A 83 -3.16 -18.76 -16.60
C PHE A 83 -4.36 -19.35 -17.35
N ALA A 84 -5.33 -19.86 -16.59
CA ALA A 84 -6.65 -20.16 -17.08
C ALA A 84 -7.56 -18.97 -16.86
N VAL A 85 -8.41 -18.66 -17.83
CA VAL A 85 -9.42 -17.59 -17.72
C VAL A 85 -10.79 -18.21 -17.94
N ALA A 86 -11.64 -18.16 -16.90
CA ALA A 86 -13.01 -18.63 -16.94
C ALA A 86 -13.98 -17.46 -17.00
N ARG A 87 -14.99 -17.55 -17.87
CA ARG A 87 -16.02 -16.49 -18.00
C ARG A 87 -16.92 -16.38 -16.75
N SER A 88 -17.10 -17.50 -16.06
CA SER A 88 -17.86 -17.63 -14.81
C SER A 88 -17.49 -18.94 -14.12
N ALA A 89 -17.76 -19.05 -12.82
CA ALA A 89 -17.54 -20.29 -12.09
C ALA A 89 -18.40 -21.45 -12.64
N SER A 90 -19.63 -21.14 -13.05
CA SER A 90 -20.56 -22.08 -13.69
C SER A 90 -20.10 -22.59 -15.06
N ALA A 91 -19.14 -21.93 -15.71
CA ALA A 91 -18.56 -22.40 -16.95
C ALA A 91 -17.52 -23.52 -16.72
N LEU A 92 -16.99 -23.64 -15.50
CA LEU A 92 -15.99 -24.64 -15.15
C LEU A 92 -16.61 -26.04 -15.18
N ARG A 93 -15.93 -26.99 -15.82
CA ARG A 93 -16.33 -28.41 -15.87
C ARG A 93 -15.18 -29.31 -15.44
N ALA A 94 -15.55 -30.46 -14.90
CA ALA A 94 -14.62 -31.52 -14.56
C ALA A 94 -13.83 -31.95 -15.80
N GLY A 95 -12.52 -31.73 -15.79
CA GLY A 95 -11.64 -32.12 -16.89
C GLY A 95 -11.31 -31.02 -17.91
N ASP A 96 -11.65 -29.75 -17.65
CA ASP A 96 -11.27 -28.58 -18.47
C ASP A 96 -9.75 -28.27 -18.50
N GLY A 97 -8.90 -29.30 -18.35
CA GLY A 97 -7.46 -29.17 -18.50
C GLY A 97 -6.75 -28.45 -17.35
N ILE A 98 -7.43 -28.20 -16.22
CA ILE A 98 -6.78 -27.84 -14.94
C ILE A 98 -6.27 -29.14 -14.25
N ARG A 99 -5.62 -30.03 -15.02
CA ARG A 99 -5.11 -31.35 -14.59
C ARG A 99 -3.58 -31.40 -14.76
N SER A 100 -2.87 -32.15 -13.89
CA SER A 100 -1.39 -32.26 -13.90
C SER A 100 -0.86 -33.51 -14.61
N ALA A 101 0.38 -33.36 -15.08
CA ALA A 101 1.51 -34.21 -15.52
C ALA A 101 1.51 -35.76 -15.51
N SER A 102 0.52 -36.47 -14.97
CA SER A 102 0.60 -37.95 -14.95
C SER A 102 0.21 -38.63 -16.25
N ASP A 103 -0.46 -37.92 -17.17
CA ASP A 103 -0.71 -38.35 -18.55
C ASP A 103 0.06 -37.43 -19.52
N ARG A 104 1.29 -37.83 -19.86
CA ARG A 104 2.20 -37.03 -20.70
C ARG A 104 1.75 -36.99 -22.15
N ASN A 105 1.19 -35.85 -22.56
CA ASN A 105 1.55 -35.22 -23.84
C ASN A 105 2.33 -33.94 -23.52
N GLU A 106 3.44 -33.70 -24.21
CA GLU A 106 4.38 -32.59 -23.96
C GLU A 106 3.80 -31.18 -24.26
N ASP A 107 2.56 -31.09 -24.74
CA ASP A 107 1.90 -29.83 -25.17
C ASP A 107 0.95 -29.19 -24.12
N GLU A 108 0.68 -29.83 -22.98
CA GLU A 108 -0.22 -29.27 -21.94
C GLU A 108 0.57 -28.80 -20.70
N ARG A 109 1.01 -27.53 -20.72
CA ARG A 109 1.52 -26.87 -19.50
C ARG A 109 0.42 -26.82 -18.42
N GLU A 110 0.81 -27.15 -17.20
CA GLU A 110 -0.05 -27.00 -16.01
C GLU A 110 -0.40 -25.52 -15.80
N VAL A 111 -1.60 -25.25 -15.27
CA VAL A 111 -2.08 -23.89 -15.01
C VAL A 111 -1.62 -23.45 -13.62
N ASP A 112 -0.92 -22.32 -13.55
CA ASP A 112 -0.43 -21.74 -12.30
C ASP A 112 -1.52 -20.98 -11.53
N ALA A 113 -2.45 -20.34 -12.25
CA ALA A 113 -3.56 -19.59 -11.67
C ALA A 113 -4.81 -19.57 -12.54
N LEU A 114 -5.98 -19.51 -11.89
CA LEU A 114 -7.29 -19.36 -12.54
C LEU A 114 -7.85 -17.94 -12.29
N ILE A 115 -8.09 -17.17 -13.35
CA ILE A 115 -8.81 -15.89 -13.29
C ILE A 115 -10.32 -16.17 -13.43
N CYS A 116 -11.10 -15.77 -12.41
CA CYS A 116 -12.55 -15.88 -12.41
C CYS A 116 -13.20 -14.79 -11.51
N ASP A 117 -13.75 -13.75 -12.14
CA ASP A 117 -14.39 -12.60 -11.46
C ASP A 117 -15.70 -12.94 -10.71
N ASP A 118 -16.23 -14.15 -10.92
CA ASP A 118 -17.50 -14.58 -10.32
C ASP A 118 -17.32 -15.18 -8.90
N ILE A 119 -16.08 -15.40 -8.46
CA ILE A 119 -15.78 -15.93 -7.13
C ILE A 119 -15.81 -14.81 -6.09
N ALA A 120 -16.60 -14.98 -5.03
CA ALA A 120 -16.67 -14.03 -3.93
C ALA A 120 -16.98 -14.78 -2.63
N THR A 121 -17.10 -14.04 -1.52
CA THR A 121 -17.54 -14.59 -0.25
C THR A 121 -18.85 -13.96 0.18
N THR A 122 -19.76 -14.79 0.67
CA THR A 122 -20.96 -14.33 1.35
C THR A 122 -20.77 -14.47 2.86
N THR A 123 -20.87 -13.36 3.58
CA THR A 123 -20.85 -13.35 5.06
C THR A 123 -22.26 -13.24 5.61
N ARG A 124 -22.57 -14.02 6.66
CA ARG A 124 -23.79 -13.91 7.47
C ARG A 124 -23.40 -13.45 8.87
N PRO A 125 -23.33 -12.14 9.12
CA PRO A 125 -22.79 -11.61 10.38
C PRO A 125 -23.52 -12.12 11.62
N THR A 126 -24.84 -12.30 11.53
CA THR A 126 -25.66 -12.80 12.64
C THR A 126 -25.42 -14.27 12.98
N ALA A 127 -24.97 -15.06 12.00
CA ALA A 127 -24.63 -16.47 12.19
C ALA A 127 -23.12 -16.68 12.43
N LEU A 128 -22.31 -15.63 12.24
CA LEU A 128 -20.84 -15.70 12.24
C LEU A 128 -20.31 -16.73 11.24
N GLU A 129 -20.99 -16.83 10.09
CA GLU A 129 -20.65 -17.75 9.01
C GLU A 129 -20.14 -16.98 7.79
N THR A 130 -19.10 -17.50 7.16
CA THR A 130 -18.65 -17.05 5.83
C THR A 130 -18.62 -18.26 4.90
N SER A 131 -19.14 -18.09 3.69
CA SER A 131 -19.11 -19.11 2.65
C SER A 131 -18.41 -18.59 1.39
N LEU A 132 -17.70 -19.48 0.71
CA LEU A 132 -17.18 -19.23 -0.63
C LEU A 132 -18.30 -19.45 -1.65
N ASP A 133 -18.60 -18.41 -2.44
CA ASP A 133 -19.57 -18.50 -3.52
C ASP A 133 -19.03 -19.47 -4.60
N HIS A 134 -19.90 -20.31 -5.14
CA HIS A 134 -19.57 -21.33 -6.15
C HIS A 134 -18.56 -22.39 -5.69
N ALA A 135 -18.49 -22.67 -4.37
CA ALA A 135 -17.61 -23.70 -3.83
C ALA A 135 -17.85 -25.10 -4.44
N ALA A 136 -19.09 -25.44 -4.80
CA ALA A 136 -19.42 -26.74 -5.40
C ALA A 136 -18.92 -26.85 -6.84
N GLU A 137 -19.06 -25.79 -7.63
CA GLU A 137 -18.53 -25.68 -8.99
C GLU A 137 -17.00 -25.77 -9.00
N LEU A 138 -16.35 -25.07 -8.06
CA LEU A 138 -14.90 -25.16 -7.87
C LEU A 138 -14.47 -26.57 -7.46
N ALA A 139 -15.13 -27.19 -6.49
CA ALA A 139 -14.83 -28.55 -6.05
C ALA A 139 -14.98 -29.60 -7.17
N ALA A 140 -15.96 -29.42 -8.05
CA ALA A 140 -16.20 -30.33 -9.17
C ALA A 140 -15.17 -30.16 -10.30
N ALA A 141 -14.65 -28.95 -10.51
CA ALA A 141 -13.74 -28.64 -11.61
C ALA A 141 -12.26 -28.81 -11.24
N LEU A 142 -11.90 -28.48 -10.00
CA LEU A 142 -10.53 -28.40 -9.54
C LEU A 142 -10.01 -29.75 -9.01
N PRO A 143 -8.69 -29.95 -9.06
CA PRO A 143 -8.09 -31.20 -8.66
C PRO A 143 -7.98 -31.37 -7.14
N THR A 144 -8.24 -32.59 -6.67
CA THR A 144 -8.11 -32.92 -5.24
C THR A 144 -6.65 -33.12 -4.82
N GLY A 145 -6.39 -32.99 -3.52
CA GLY A 145 -5.07 -33.19 -2.92
C GLY A 145 -4.02 -32.13 -3.27
N ARG A 146 -4.43 -31.01 -3.87
CA ARG A 146 -3.57 -29.87 -4.16
C ARG A 146 -4.30 -28.54 -4.05
N THR A 147 -3.52 -27.47 -3.96
CA THR A 147 -4.00 -26.09 -3.94
C THR A 147 -4.05 -25.52 -5.35
N THR A 148 -5.17 -24.91 -5.74
CA THR A 148 -5.26 -24.09 -6.95
C THR A 148 -5.41 -22.62 -6.54
N THR A 149 -4.59 -21.74 -7.11
CA THR A 149 -4.71 -20.29 -6.93
C THR A 149 -5.79 -19.74 -7.85
N VAL A 150 -6.77 -19.05 -7.27
CA VAL A 150 -7.87 -18.40 -7.98
C VAL A 150 -7.80 -16.89 -7.75
N LEU A 151 -7.73 -16.13 -8.83
CA LEU A 151 -7.73 -14.66 -8.81
C LEU A 151 -9.15 -14.18 -9.05
N SER A 152 -9.66 -13.32 -8.18
CA SER A 152 -11.00 -12.75 -8.32
C SER A 152 -11.04 -11.23 -8.11
N GLY A 153 -11.61 -10.51 -9.08
CA GLY A 153 -12.00 -9.11 -8.91
C GLY A 153 -13.27 -8.92 -8.08
N GLY A 154 -13.95 -10.01 -7.69
CA GLY A 154 -15.10 -9.99 -6.79
C GLY A 154 -14.75 -9.87 -5.30
N LEU A 155 -13.45 -9.89 -4.96
CA LEU A 155 -12.92 -9.78 -3.60
C LEU A 155 -11.87 -8.66 -3.56
N PRO A 156 -11.78 -7.90 -2.45
CA PRO A 156 -10.85 -6.78 -2.34
C PRO A 156 -9.40 -7.23 -2.44
N ALA A 157 -8.53 -6.40 -3.00
CA ALA A 157 -7.09 -6.63 -2.95
C ALA A 157 -6.62 -6.83 -1.50
N GLY A 158 -5.62 -7.70 -1.32
CA GLY A 158 -5.16 -8.11 0.00
C GLY A 158 -5.93 -9.31 0.59
N TYR A 159 -7.12 -9.65 0.09
CA TYR A 159 -7.78 -10.90 0.42
C TYR A 159 -6.91 -12.08 -0.03
N ASP A 160 -6.47 -12.92 0.91
CA ASP A 160 -5.70 -14.14 0.66
C ASP A 160 -6.11 -15.23 1.65
N GLU A 161 -6.95 -16.14 1.18
CA GLU A 161 -7.56 -17.14 2.03
C GLU A 161 -7.52 -18.48 1.31
N ARG A 162 -7.12 -19.54 2.02
CA ARG A 162 -7.15 -20.91 1.48
C ARG A 162 -8.37 -21.65 1.98
N TRP A 163 -9.30 -21.91 1.07
CA TRP A 163 -10.54 -22.62 1.33
C TRP A 163 -10.38 -24.10 1.06
N HIS A 164 -10.61 -24.93 2.07
CA HIS A 164 -10.64 -26.38 1.90
C HIS A 164 -12.07 -26.84 1.67
N VAL A 165 -12.35 -27.31 0.46
CA VAL A 165 -13.70 -27.70 0.02
C VAL A 165 -13.74 -29.21 -0.20
N ASN A 166 -14.77 -29.87 0.33
CA ASN A 166 -14.97 -31.29 0.07
C ASN A 166 -15.27 -31.51 -1.42
N ALA A 167 -14.52 -32.42 -2.05
CA ALA A 167 -14.59 -32.64 -3.49
C ALA A 167 -15.94 -33.23 -3.97
N GLU A 168 -16.65 -33.99 -3.12
CA GLU A 168 -17.90 -34.65 -3.48
C GLU A 168 -19.13 -33.76 -3.26
N THR A 169 -19.13 -33.01 -2.15
CA THR A 169 -20.31 -32.26 -1.70
C THR A 169 -20.23 -30.77 -2.00
N GLY A 170 -19.03 -30.23 -2.28
CA GLY A 170 -18.81 -28.79 -2.44
C GLY A 170 -18.88 -28.01 -1.12
N THR A 171 -18.94 -28.67 0.03
CA THR A 171 -19.04 -28.00 1.33
C THR A 171 -17.67 -27.56 1.82
N VAL A 172 -17.55 -26.33 2.31
CA VAL A 172 -16.35 -25.81 2.97
C VAL A 172 -16.12 -26.56 4.29
N ARG A 173 -14.90 -27.08 4.48
CA ARG A 173 -14.46 -27.77 5.71
C ARG A 173 -13.73 -26.82 6.65
N THR A 174 -12.78 -26.06 6.12
CA THR A 174 -11.98 -25.09 6.88
C THR A 174 -11.47 -23.99 5.95
N VAL A 175 -11.02 -22.89 6.55
CA VAL A 175 -10.41 -21.74 5.88
C VAL A 175 -9.11 -21.42 6.61
N GLU A 176 -8.01 -21.26 5.86
CA GLU A 176 -6.73 -20.78 6.39
C GLU A 176 -6.55 -19.31 6.05
N HIS A 177 -6.41 -18.49 7.09
CA HIS A 177 -6.36 -17.02 7.03
C HIS A 177 -4.96 -16.42 6.83
N ASP A 178 -3.92 -17.23 7.00
CA ASP A 178 -2.57 -16.91 6.55
C ASP A 178 -1.97 -18.16 5.88
N PRO A 179 -2.19 -18.33 4.56
CA PRO A 179 -1.65 -19.47 3.82
C PRO A 179 -0.12 -19.55 3.84
N LEU A 180 0.61 -18.48 4.25
CA LEU A 180 2.07 -18.49 4.36
C LEU A 180 2.56 -19.20 5.62
N LEU A 181 1.72 -19.27 6.65
CA LEU A 181 2.01 -19.95 7.91
C LEU A 181 1.53 -21.40 7.93
N SER A 182 0.64 -21.77 7.00
CA SER A 182 -0.05 -23.06 6.99
C SER A 182 0.64 -24.07 6.07
N PRO A 183 0.93 -25.31 6.53
CA PRO A 183 1.56 -26.33 5.70
C PRO A 183 0.67 -26.69 4.50
N ASP A 184 1.26 -26.90 3.32
CA ASP A 184 0.57 -27.20 2.06
C ASP A 184 -0.13 -28.57 2.00
N SER A 185 -0.36 -29.24 3.12
CA SER A 185 -0.99 -30.56 3.14
C SER A 185 -2.49 -30.46 2.88
N VAL A 186 -2.91 -30.80 1.67
CA VAL A 186 -4.33 -30.91 1.28
C VAL A 186 -4.77 -32.36 1.37
N ALA A 187 -5.87 -32.63 2.06
CA ALA A 187 -6.43 -33.98 2.13
C ALA A 187 -6.84 -34.48 0.73
N ASN A 188 -6.62 -35.76 0.43
CA ASN A 188 -6.88 -36.35 -0.90
C ASN A 188 -8.36 -36.27 -1.35
N ASP A 189 -9.28 -36.09 -0.41
CA ASP A 189 -10.72 -35.94 -0.64
C ASP A 189 -11.20 -34.48 -0.67
N CYS A 190 -10.25 -33.53 -0.63
CA CYS A 190 -10.50 -32.10 -0.66
C CYS A 190 -9.83 -31.45 -1.87
N VAL A 191 -10.45 -30.36 -2.31
CA VAL A 191 -9.82 -29.34 -3.14
C VAL A 191 -9.43 -28.19 -2.22
N ALA A 192 -8.18 -27.70 -2.31
CA ALA A 192 -7.81 -26.45 -1.70
C ALA A 192 -7.85 -25.33 -2.74
N VAL A 193 -8.58 -24.25 -2.43
CA VAL A 193 -8.72 -23.08 -3.30
C VAL A 193 -8.10 -21.90 -2.58
N ARG A 194 -6.91 -21.47 -3.00
CA ARG A 194 -6.31 -20.23 -2.51
C ARG A 194 -6.90 -19.09 -3.31
N VAL A 195 -7.79 -18.31 -2.71
CA VAL A 195 -8.47 -17.21 -3.38
C VAL A 195 -7.73 -15.92 -3.07
N ARG A 196 -7.28 -15.25 -4.13
CA ARG A 196 -6.61 -13.94 -4.09
C ARG A 196 -7.54 -12.89 -4.66
N GLY A 197 -7.87 -11.89 -3.84
CA GLY A 197 -8.66 -10.75 -4.27
C GLY A 197 -7.82 -9.76 -5.08
N ALA A 198 -8.43 -9.20 -6.11
CA ALA A 198 -7.87 -8.15 -6.97
C ALA A 198 -8.86 -7.01 -7.22
N GLY A 199 -10.04 -7.09 -6.61
CA GLY A 199 -11.05 -6.06 -6.65
C GLY A 199 -10.63 -4.83 -5.87
N PRO A 200 -11.37 -3.72 -6.01
CA PRO A 200 -11.08 -2.51 -5.26
C PRO A 200 -11.13 -2.77 -3.75
N VAL A 201 -10.22 -2.12 -3.01
CA VAL A 201 -10.11 -2.25 -1.56
C VAL A 201 -11.00 -1.21 -0.87
N ASP A 202 -11.77 -1.65 0.12
CA ASP A 202 -12.40 -0.73 1.07
C ASP A 202 -11.35 -0.32 2.12
N GLY A 203 -10.89 0.94 2.08
CA GLY A 203 -9.99 1.50 3.09
C GLY A 203 -8.80 2.27 2.51
N TYR A 204 -8.06 1.66 1.57
CA TYR A 204 -6.90 2.25 0.88
C TYR A 204 -7.07 2.17 -0.65
N GLY A 205 -6.82 3.26 -1.38
CA GLY A 205 -6.99 3.37 -2.84
C GLY A 205 -8.43 3.58 -3.35
N GLY A 206 -9.44 3.27 -2.53
CA GLY A 206 -10.85 3.51 -2.83
C GLY A 206 -11.42 2.61 -3.95
N PRO A 207 -12.69 2.82 -4.37
CA PRO A 207 -13.39 1.95 -5.31
C PRO A 207 -12.77 1.89 -6.72
N ASN A 208 -11.78 2.74 -7.00
CA ASN A 208 -11.11 2.87 -8.30
C ASN A 208 -9.61 2.49 -8.24
N ALA A 209 -9.20 1.78 -7.18
CA ALA A 209 -7.81 1.36 -7.02
C ALA A 209 -7.34 0.46 -8.18
N VAL A 210 -6.10 0.65 -8.58
CA VAL A 210 -5.35 -0.19 -9.50
C VAL A 210 -4.60 -1.21 -8.66
N VAL A 211 -4.66 -2.49 -9.00
CA VAL A 211 -4.07 -3.55 -8.19
C VAL A 211 -2.99 -4.28 -8.98
N GLU A 212 -1.77 -4.25 -8.48
CA GLU A 212 -0.64 -5.04 -8.98
C GLU A 212 -0.61 -6.38 -8.26
N LEU A 213 -0.56 -7.48 -9.01
CA LEU A 213 -0.34 -8.84 -8.50
C LEU A 213 0.99 -9.36 -9.01
N GLU A 214 1.93 -9.66 -8.13
CA GLU A 214 3.22 -10.23 -8.50
C GLU A 214 3.28 -11.71 -8.14
N PHE A 215 3.57 -12.53 -9.14
CA PHE A 215 3.68 -13.99 -9.05
C PHE A 215 5.15 -14.35 -9.02
N ALA A 216 5.63 -14.84 -7.88
CA ALA A 216 6.96 -15.42 -7.79
C ALA A 216 6.97 -16.86 -8.33
N ALA A 217 8.15 -17.33 -8.72
CA ALA A 217 8.34 -18.67 -9.28
C ALA A 217 8.03 -19.82 -8.29
N ASP A 218 7.94 -19.52 -6.99
CA ASP A 218 7.53 -20.45 -5.93
C ASP A 218 6.01 -20.50 -5.71
N GLY A 219 5.24 -19.76 -6.52
CA GLY A 219 3.78 -19.69 -6.42
C GLY A 219 3.28 -18.68 -5.38
N LEU A 220 4.18 -17.90 -4.75
CA LEU A 220 3.78 -16.78 -3.91
C LEU A 220 3.15 -15.67 -4.77
N VAL A 221 2.02 -15.17 -4.32
CA VAL A 221 1.35 -14.02 -4.93
C VAL A 221 1.34 -12.88 -3.93
N SER A 222 2.01 -11.78 -4.24
CA SER A 222 1.83 -10.52 -3.51
C SER A 222 0.78 -9.65 -4.21
N SER A 223 0.22 -8.69 -3.48
CA SER A 223 -0.76 -7.76 -4.04
C SER A 223 -0.52 -6.37 -3.48
N THR A 224 -0.38 -5.39 -4.36
CA THR A 224 -0.20 -3.98 -4.01
C THR A 224 -1.34 -3.18 -4.64
N ALA A 225 -2.02 -2.36 -3.85
CA ALA A 225 -3.09 -1.50 -4.34
C ALA A 225 -2.60 -0.05 -4.44
N HIS A 226 -2.87 0.59 -5.57
CA HIS A 226 -2.52 1.97 -5.86
C HIS A 226 -3.79 2.78 -6.12
N ALA A 227 -3.85 4.01 -5.61
CA ALA A 227 -4.90 4.92 -6.03
C ALA A 227 -4.67 5.35 -7.48
N ALA A 228 -5.74 5.58 -8.24
CA ALA A 228 -5.60 6.10 -9.60
C ALA A 228 -4.94 7.50 -9.65
N SER A 229 -5.02 8.24 -8.54
CA SER A 229 -4.33 9.52 -8.35
C SER A 229 -2.82 9.41 -8.21
N ASP A 230 -2.27 8.21 -7.98
CA ASP A 230 -0.83 7.99 -7.83
C ASP A 230 -0.11 8.05 -9.20
N PHE A 231 -0.86 8.25 -10.29
CA PHE A 231 -0.37 8.23 -11.65
C PHE A 231 -0.77 9.49 -12.44
N GLY A 232 -0.03 9.72 -13.53
CA GLY A 232 -0.20 10.86 -14.42
C GLY A 232 0.12 12.17 -13.71
N LEU A 233 -0.64 13.22 -14.03
CA LEU A 233 -0.46 14.52 -13.42
C LEU A 233 -0.98 14.60 -11.98
N GLU A 234 -1.91 13.73 -11.58
CA GLU A 234 -2.50 13.76 -10.23
C GLU A 234 -1.51 13.27 -9.16
N ALA A 235 -0.47 12.52 -9.55
CA ALA A 235 0.62 12.11 -8.67
C ALA A 235 1.45 13.30 -8.15
N ILE A 236 1.33 14.46 -8.80
CA ILE A 236 2.04 15.68 -8.39
C ILE A 236 1.27 16.36 -7.28
N SER A 237 1.87 16.45 -6.10
CA SER A 237 1.30 17.14 -4.94
C SER A 237 0.77 18.54 -5.30
N GLY A 238 -0.53 18.74 -5.10
CA GLY A 238 -1.26 19.97 -5.44
C GLY A 238 -2.01 19.94 -6.77
N ILE A 239 -1.92 18.86 -7.55
CA ILE A 239 -2.74 18.63 -8.74
C ILE A 239 -3.85 17.63 -8.42
N GLY A 240 -5.04 18.13 -8.12
CA GLY A 240 -6.24 17.29 -8.05
C GLY A 240 -6.95 17.17 -9.41
N PRO A 241 -8.04 16.37 -9.50
CA PRO A 241 -8.76 16.11 -10.76
C PRO A 241 -9.20 17.37 -11.51
N LYS A 242 -9.60 18.43 -10.79
CA LYS A 242 -10.00 19.71 -11.39
C LYS A 242 -8.81 20.44 -12.03
N THR A 243 -7.66 20.44 -11.36
CA THR A 243 -6.43 21.07 -11.87
C THR A 243 -5.90 20.28 -13.06
N ALA A 244 -5.92 18.95 -12.99
CA ALA A 244 -5.56 18.07 -14.11
C ALA A 244 -6.45 18.32 -15.34
N GLY A 245 -7.77 18.48 -15.15
CA GLY A 245 -8.69 18.83 -16.24
C GLY A 245 -8.35 20.15 -16.92
N ARG A 246 -8.03 21.20 -16.15
CA ARG A 246 -7.62 22.51 -16.71
C ARG A 246 -6.29 22.46 -17.45
N LEU A 247 -5.33 21.68 -16.95
CA LEU A 247 -4.06 21.43 -17.63
C LEU A 247 -4.31 20.73 -18.97
N ALA A 248 -5.17 19.71 -18.99
CA ALA A 248 -5.54 18.99 -20.20
C ALA A 248 -6.24 19.88 -21.24
N GLU A 249 -7.12 20.79 -20.82
CA GLU A 249 -7.74 21.81 -21.70
C GLU A 249 -6.71 22.74 -22.36
N CYS A 250 -5.56 22.92 -21.72
CA CYS A 250 -4.42 23.67 -22.25
C CYS A 250 -3.40 22.80 -23.02
N GLY A 251 -3.70 21.51 -23.22
CA GLY A 251 -2.83 20.56 -23.92
C GLY A 251 -1.71 19.96 -23.06
N VAL A 252 -1.73 20.15 -21.74
CA VAL A 252 -0.75 19.57 -20.80
C VAL A 252 -1.38 18.34 -20.16
N THR A 253 -0.93 17.15 -20.55
CA THR A 253 -1.51 15.87 -20.12
C THR A 253 -0.51 14.92 -19.48
N THR A 254 0.78 15.19 -19.61
CA THR A 254 1.88 14.38 -19.08
C THR A 254 2.84 15.20 -18.22
N ARG A 255 3.62 14.53 -17.36
CA ARG A 255 4.66 15.17 -16.55
C ARG A 255 5.73 15.85 -17.40
N SER A 256 6.14 15.24 -18.51
CA SER A 256 7.07 15.83 -19.47
C SER A 256 6.53 17.12 -20.09
N GLU A 257 5.28 17.13 -20.56
CA GLU A 257 4.64 18.34 -21.10
C GLU A 257 4.54 19.44 -20.04
N LEU A 258 4.26 19.08 -18.78
CA LEU A 258 4.23 20.03 -17.67
C LEU A 258 5.59 20.69 -17.46
N LEU A 259 6.68 19.91 -17.47
CA LEU A 259 8.06 20.39 -17.31
C LEU A 259 8.54 21.21 -18.50
N GLU A 260 8.08 20.92 -19.72
CA GLU A 260 8.38 21.71 -20.91
C GLU A 260 7.59 23.02 -20.96
N THR A 261 6.40 23.05 -20.34
CA THR A 261 5.55 24.24 -20.30
C THR A 261 6.16 25.30 -19.37
N PRO A 262 6.39 26.54 -19.83
CA PRO A 262 6.95 27.59 -18.98
C PRO A 262 6.08 27.86 -17.75
N VAL A 263 6.71 28.03 -16.59
CA VAL A 263 6.04 28.36 -15.32
C VAL A 263 5.10 29.56 -15.44
N ALA A 264 5.46 30.57 -16.23
CA ALA A 264 4.60 31.74 -16.46
C ALA A 264 3.29 31.37 -17.19
N ALA A 265 3.36 30.51 -18.20
CA ALA A 265 2.18 30.04 -18.93
C ALA A 265 1.30 29.15 -18.04
N LEU A 266 1.89 28.29 -17.22
CA LEU A 266 1.15 27.51 -16.21
C LEU A 266 0.46 28.42 -15.19
N ALA A 267 1.09 29.52 -14.80
CA ALA A 267 0.53 30.48 -13.85
C ALA A 267 -0.60 31.36 -14.42
N ASP A 268 -0.80 31.35 -15.73
CA ASP A 268 -1.92 32.03 -16.40
C ASP A 268 -3.17 31.13 -16.49
N ILE A 269 -3.05 29.84 -16.18
CA ILE A 269 -4.17 28.90 -16.13
C ILE A 269 -5.03 29.21 -14.91
N GLU A 270 -6.35 29.26 -15.09
CA GLU A 270 -7.28 29.61 -14.02
C GLU A 270 -7.09 28.70 -12.78
N GLY A 271 -6.87 29.34 -11.63
CA GLY A 271 -6.66 28.65 -10.35
C GLY A 271 -5.24 28.13 -10.12
N ILE A 272 -4.32 28.28 -11.09
CA ILE A 272 -2.90 27.98 -10.91
C ILE A 272 -2.15 29.30 -10.78
N GLY A 273 -1.78 29.68 -9.56
CA GLY A 273 -0.96 30.88 -9.33
C GLY A 273 0.54 30.62 -9.58
N PRO A 274 1.38 31.67 -9.62
CA PRO A 274 2.84 31.53 -9.82
C PRO A 274 3.53 30.63 -8.79
N LYS A 275 3.07 30.64 -7.53
CA LYS A 275 3.57 29.72 -6.50
C LYS A 275 3.21 28.27 -6.82
N GLY A 276 1.96 28.02 -7.22
CA GLY A 276 1.46 26.70 -7.61
C GLY A 276 2.21 26.14 -8.81
N ALA A 277 2.36 26.93 -9.88
CA ALA A 277 3.11 26.53 -11.07
C ALA A 277 4.58 26.13 -10.77
N ARG A 278 5.27 26.92 -9.92
CA ARG A 278 6.63 26.57 -9.47
C ARG A 278 6.66 25.30 -8.63
N ARG A 279 5.69 25.12 -7.74
CA ARG A 279 5.57 23.90 -6.92
C ARG A 279 5.36 22.67 -7.80
N MET A 280 4.44 22.73 -8.77
CA MET A 280 4.19 21.66 -9.73
C MET A 280 5.45 21.26 -10.51
N HIS A 281 6.20 22.24 -11.03
CA HIS A 281 7.49 21.99 -11.72
C HIS A 281 8.50 21.28 -10.82
N ARG A 282 8.62 21.73 -9.56
CA ARG A 282 9.59 21.14 -8.62
C ARG A 282 9.22 19.70 -8.25
N TYR A 283 7.95 19.44 -7.91
CA TYR A 283 7.48 18.08 -7.62
C TYR A 283 7.62 17.17 -8.84
N ALA A 284 7.22 17.63 -10.02
CA ALA A 284 7.42 16.87 -11.26
C ALA A 284 8.91 16.53 -11.47
N THR A 285 9.82 17.47 -11.22
CA THR A 285 11.27 17.21 -11.32
C THR A 285 11.72 16.15 -10.32
N VAL A 286 11.22 16.20 -9.08
CA VAL A 286 11.59 15.23 -8.03
C VAL A 286 11.07 13.83 -8.37
N LEU A 287 9.83 13.71 -8.86
CA LEU A 287 9.27 12.43 -9.35
C LEU A 287 10.01 11.87 -10.58
N GLU A 288 10.51 12.72 -11.48
CA GLU A 288 11.29 12.27 -12.65
C GLU A 288 12.72 11.85 -12.29
N THR A 289 13.31 12.45 -11.26
CA THR A 289 14.72 12.22 -10.90
C THR A 289 14.91 11.22 -9.77
N GLY A 290 13.88 10.96 -8.96
CA GLY A 290 13.98 10.19 -7.72
C GLY A 290 14.78 10.90 -6.63
N GLU A 291 15.25 12.13 -6.85
CA GLU A 291 16.12 12.83 -5.91
C GLU A 291 15.32 13.79 -5.02
N PRO A 292 15.36 13.63 -3.69
CA PRO A 292 14.68 14.54 -2.79
C PRO A 292 15.32 15.94 -2.83
N ARG A 293 14.54 16.94 -2.42
CA ARG A 293 15.00 18.33 -2.33
C ARG A 293 14.54 18.98 -1.04
N ARG A 294 15.43 19.71 -0.37
CA ARG A 294 15.05 20.57 0.76
C ARG A 294 14.55 21.92 0.27
N VAL A 295 13.40 22.33 0.77
CA VAL A 295 12.76 23.62 0.50
C VAL A 295 13.04 24.53 1.69
N GLY A 296 14.05 25.39 1.56
CA GLY A 296 14.45 26.33 2.62
C GLY A 296 15.58 25.83 3.52
N ASP A 297 15.76 26.54 4.63
CA ASP A 297 16.87 26.40 5.59
C ASP A 297 16.44 25.83 6.95
N ALA A 298 15.17 25.44 7.11
CA ALA A 298 14.68 24.81 8.33
C ALA A 298 15.51 23.55 8.65
N SER A 299 16.07 23.49 9.84
CA SER A 299 16.82 22.32 10.32
C SER A 299 15.96 21.08 10.39
N LEU A 300 16.58 19.92 10.20
CA LEU A 300 15.90 18.65 10.36
C LEU A 300 15.45 18.46 11.82
N PRO A 301 14.35 17.73 12.06
CA PRO A 301 13.92 17.45 13.41
C PRO A 301 15.03 16.73 14.21
N GLY A 302 15.34 17.23 15.40
CA GLY A 302 16.41 16.68 16.22
C GLY A 302 17.84 16.87 15.69
N GLU A 303 18.09 17.62 14.61
CA GLU A 303 19.44 17.82 14.03
C GLU A 303 20.44 18.40 15.03
N HIS A 304 19.98 19.32 15.88
CA HIS A 304 20.79 19.97 16.92
C HIS A 304 20.76 19.24 18.26
N TRP A 305 20.13 18.07 18.33
CA TRP A 305 20.13 17.26 19.55
C TRP A 305 21.50 16.62 19.74
N SER A 306 21.99 16.54 20.99
CA SER A 306 23.33 16.00 21.27
C SER A 306 23.52 14.53 20.87
N THR A 307 22.42 13.83 20.62
CA THR A 307 22.38 12.44 20.18
C THR A 307 21.14 12.28 19.29
N PRO A 308 21.21 11.54 18.18
CA PRO A 308 20.05 11.34 17.31
C PRO A 308 18.78 10.93 18.06
N PRO A 309 17.59 11.39 17.64
CA PRO A 309 16.34 10.90 18.21
C PRO A 309 16.22 9.39 18.00
N LEU A 310 15.47 8.73 18.88
CA LEU A 310 15.08 7.33 18.71
C LEU A 310 13.95 7.26 17.68
N CYS A 311 14.08 6.40 16.68
CA CYS A 311 13.01 6.13 15.73
C CYS A 311 12.02 5.18 16.39
N LEU A 312 10.73 5.51 16.31
CA LEU A 312 9.65 4.84 17.01
C LEU A 312 8.57 4.47 16.00
N ASP A 313 8.01 3.30 16.16
CA ASP A 313 6.81 2.83 15.47
C ASP A 313 5.96 1.94 16.40
N ILE A 314 4.65 1.85 16.16
CA ILE A 314 3.74 1.04 16.97
C ILE A 314 2.84 0.14 16.12
N GLU A 315 2.58 -1.05 16.64
CA GLU A 315 1.58 -1.95 16.07
C GLU A 315 0.33 -2.04 16.94
N THR A 316 -0.81 -2.07 16.26
CA THR A 316 -2.12 -2.05 16.90
C THR A 316 -3.07 -3.08 16.30
N ASP A 317 -4.22 -3.29 16.94
CA ASP A 317 -5.30 -4.11 16.40
C ASP A 317 -6.14 -3.37 15.34
N GLY A 318 -5.71 -2.20 14.86
CA GLY A 318 -6.33 -1.44 13.76
C GLY A 318 -6.33 0.07 14.00
N LEU A 319 -6.87 0.83 13.04
CA LEU A 319 -6.83 2.30 13.04
C LEU A 319 -7.59 2.99 14.19
N SER A 320 -8.45 2.25 14.90
CA SER A 320 -9.11 2.68 16.13
C SER A 320 -8.73 1.73 17.26
N PRO A 321 -7.49 1.84 17.76
CA PRO A 321 -6.86 0.76 18.50
C PRO A 321 -7.52 0.55 19.86
N THR A 322 -7.74 -0.72 20.19
CA THR A 322 -8.12 -1.15 21.54
C THR A 322 -6.91 -1.59 22.36
N ILE A 323 -5.80 -1.89 21.71
CA ILE A 323 -4.49 -2.23 22.30
C ILE A 323 -3.34 -1.75 21.41
N ILE A 324 -2.23 -1.34 22.03
CA ILE A 324 -0.92 -1.21 21.40
C ILE A 324 -0.14 -2.45 21.85
N TRP A 325 -0.06 -3.45 20.97
CA TRP A 325 0.48 -4.76 21.33
C TRP A 325 1.96 -4.88 21.01
N GLN A 326 2.51 -3.98 20.18
CA GLN A 326 3.95 -3.84 19.99
C GLN A 326 4.38 -2.38 19.88
N ILE A 327 5.54 -2.08 20.47
CA ILE A 327 6.26 -0.81 20.31
C ILE A 327 7.67 -1.15 19.85
N GLY A 328 8.05 -0.70 18.65
CA GLY A 328 9.40 -0.82 18.11
C GLY A 328 10.20 0.45 18.33
N VAL A 329 11.47 0.30 18.71
CA VAL A 329 12.39 1.44 18.87
C VAL A 329 13.74 1.13 18.25
N TYR A 330 14.14 1.93 17.28
CA TYR A 330 15.49 1.90 16.71
C TYR A 330 16.34 3.05 17.25
N ASP A 331 17.55 2.74 17.74
CA ASP A 331 18.56 3.72 18.13
C ASP A 331 19.64 3.83 17.02
N PRO A 332 19.64 4.91 16.23
CA PRO A 332 20.63 5.11 15.17
C PRO A 332 22.06 5.35 15.69
N SER A 333 22.22 5.73 16.95
CA SER A 333 23.55 5.99 17.53
C SER A 333 24.30 4.71 17.87
N THR A 334 23.58 3.62 18.11
CA THR A 334 24.13 2.30 18.45
C THR A 334 23.80 1.23 17.43
N ASP A 335 22.97 1.54 16.43
CA ASP A 335 22.43 0.61 15.44
C ASP A 335 21.74 -0.60 16.09
N THR A 336 20.91 -0.32 17.10
CA THR A 336 20.18 -1.35 17.86
C THR A 336 18.69 -1.13 17.81
N TYR A 337 17.95 -2.20 17.55
CA TYR A 337 16.50 -2.23 17.66
C TYR A 337 16.07 -2.90 18.97
N ARG A 338 14.94 -2.44 19.52
CA ARG A 338 14.28 -3.03 20.68
C ARG A 338 12.77 -3.05 20.47
N ALA A 339 12.19 -4.23 20.58
CA ALA A 339 10.74 -4.42 20.62
C ALA A 339 10.23 -4.56 22.06
N PHE A 340 9.02 -4.07 22.30
CA PHE A 340 8.20 -4.36 23.48
C PHE A 340 6.90 -4.97 22.98
N VAL A 341 6.60 -6.21 23.34
CA VAL A 341 5.50 -6.98 22.72
C VAL A 341 4.63 -7.64 23.79
N GLU A 342 3.30 -7.57 23.61
CA GLU A 342 2.31 -8.30 24.41
C GLU A 342 1.99 -9.62 23.71
N ARG A 343 2.53 -10.72 24.23
CA ARG A 343 2.38 -12.07 23.67
C ARG A 343 1.39 -12.96 24.44
N ASP A 344 1.04 -12.60 25.68
CA ASP A 344 0.44 -13.51 26.64
C ASP A 344 -1.04 -13.19 26.93
N ASP A 345 -1.37 -11.91 27.16
CA ASP A 345 -2.73 -11.47 27.53
C ASP A 345 -3.18 -10.27 26.69
N PRO A 346 -4.00 -10.48 25.65
CA PRO A 346 -4.54 -9.38 24.83
C PRO A 346 -5.47 -8.41 25.58
N ALA A 347 -5.84 -8.71 26.83
CA ALA A 347 -6.54 -7.75 27.69
C ALA A 347 -5.58 -6.85 28.48
N ASP A 348 -4.28 -7.17 28.56
CA ASP A 348 -3.26 -6.35 29.20
C ASP A 348 -2.84 -5.20 28.29
N ARG A 349 -3.54 -4.08 28.44
CA ARG A 349 -3.23 -2.83 27.73
C ARG A 349 -2.08 -2.04 28.34
N ALA A 350 -1.44 -2.52 29.42
CA ALA A 350 -0.53 -1.72 30.24
C ALA A 350 0.90 -2.28 30.31
N SER A 351 1.10 -3.59 30.13
CA SER A 351 2.40 -4.27 30.17
C SER A 351 3.43 -3.63 29.24
N VAL A 352 3.13 -3.58 27.94
CA VAL A 352 4.00 -3.05 26.87
C VAL A 352 4.32 -1.58 27.11
N LEU A 353 3.31 -0.77 27.41
CA LEU A 353 3.48 0.66 27.71
C LEU A 353 4.40 0.88 28.91
N ARG A 354 4.20 0.12 29.99
CA ARG A 354 5.01 0.23 31.20
C ARG A 354 6.45 -0.17 30.94
N ALA A 355 6.66 -1.31 30.27
CA ALA A 355 8.00 -1.80 29.92
C ALA A 355 8.74 -0.79 29.03
N PHE A 356 8.04 -0.21 28.05
CA PHE A 356 8.58 0.84 27.19
C PHE A 356 8.93 2.10 27.99
N CYS A 357 8.02 2.61 28.84
CA CYS A 357 8.28 3.80 29.65
C CYS A 357 9.43 3.60 30.65
N ASP A 358 9.48 2.45 31.33
CA ASP A 358 10.58 2.11 32.24
C ASP A 358 11.92 2.09 31.52
N TRP A 359 11.98 1.49 30.34
CA TRP A 359 13.20 1.47 29.54
C TRP A 359 13.57 2.85 29.01
N LEU A 360 12.63 3.57 28.39
CA LEU A 360 12.89 4.87 27.77
C LEU A 360 13.40 5.87 28.82
N LEU A 361 12.72 5.98 29.95
CA LEU A 361 13.07 6.93 31.01
C LEU A 361 14.28 6.47 31.83
N GLY A 362 14.49 5.16 31.98
CA GLY A 362 15.62 4.60 32.72
C GLY A 362 16.93 4.62 31.94
N VAL A 363 16.89 4.34 30.64
CA VAL A 363 18.07 4.19 29.77
C VAL A 363 18.34 5.44 28.95
N HIS A 364 17.28 6.14 28.51
CA HIS A 364 17.36 7.27 27.58
C HIS A 364 16.65 8.55 28.10
N PRO A 365 16.90 9.00 29.34
CA PRO A 365 16.12 10.07 29.98
C PRO A 365 16.13 11.44 29.27
N ASN A 366 17.05 11.65 28.32
CA ASN A 366 17.19 12.90 27.55
C ASN A 366 17.21 12.68 26.03
N ARG A 367 16.71 11.54 25.54
CA ARG A 367 16.57 11.32 24.08
C ARG A 367 15.19 11.79 23.61
N ALA A 368 15.17 12.41 22.45
CA ALA A 368 13.94 12.71 21.74
C ALA A 368 13.43 11.47 20.98
N LEU A 369 12.16 11.48 20.61
CA LEU A 369 11.54 10.49 19.74
C LEU A 369 11.31 11.08 18.34
N LEU A 370 11.39 10.25 17.31
CA LEU A 370 11.10 10.57 15.92
C LEU A 370 10.18 9.50 15.33
N THR A 371 9.14 9.93 14.62
CA THR A 371 8.18 9.06 13.92
C THR A 371 7.95 9.54 12.50
N TRP A 372 7.32 8.69 11.67
CA TRP A 372 6.66 9.09 10.44
C TRP A 372 5.17 9.26 10.72
N ASN A 373 4.61 10.47 10.65
CA ASN A 373 3.19 10.75 10.91
C ASN A 373 2.72 10.43 12.36
N GLY A 374 3.61 10.50 13.35
CA GLY A 374 3.24 10.17 14.73
C GLY A 374 2.24 11.14 15.36
N TRP A 375 2.13 12.40 14.92
CA TRP A 375 1.03 13.26 15.40
C TRP A 375 -0.33 12.82 14.86
N GLY A 376 -0.35 12.23 13.67
CA GLY A 376 -1.54 11.62 13.08
C GLY A 376 -1.91 10.30 13.75
N PHE A 377 -0.93 9.53 14.23
CA PHE A 377 -1.14 8.18 14.75
C PHE A 377 -0.39 7.86 16.05
N ASP A 378 0.92 7.60 16.02
CA ASP A 378 1.70 7.03 17.12
C ASP A 378 1.59 7.82 18.43
N TYR A 379 1.96 9.10 18.42
CA TYR A 379 1.96 9.95 19.61
C TYR A 379 0.56 10.20 20.14
N ARG A 380 -0.43 10.30 19.24
CA ARG A 380 -1.83 10.42 19.61
C ARG A 380 -2.29 9.20 20.40
N HIS A 381 -2.00 8.00 19.92
CA HIS A 381 -2.41 6.76 20.56
C HIS A 381 -1.58 6.45 21.80
N LEU A 382 -0.25 6.53 21.73
CA LEU A 382 0.63 6.35 22.89
C LEU A 382 0.29 7.32 24.02
N GLY A 383 0.07 8.60 23.73
CA GLY A 383 -0.32 9.59 24.75
C GLY A 383 -1.65 9.22 25.43
N ALA A 384 -2.68 8.87 24.65
CA ALA A 384 -3.97 8.45 25.19
C ALA A 384 -3.85 7.16 26.02
N PHE A 385 -3.08 6.18 25.55
CA PHE A 385 -2.90 4.90 26.21
C PHE A 385 -2.06 5.02 27.48
N VAL A 386 -0.96 5.76 27.47
CA VAL A 386 -0.15 6.06 28.66
C VAL A 386 -0.99 6.77 29.71
N ALA A 387 -1.72 7.82 29.34
CA ALA A 387 -2.58 8.56 30.27
C ALA A 387 -3.65 7.66 30.93
N ARG A 388 -4.19 6.70 30.18
CA ARG A 388 -5.28 5.82 30.66
C ARG A 388 -4.79 4.61 31.44
N HIS A 389 -3.74 3.93 30.96
CA HIS A 389 -3.32 2.61 31.45
C HIS A 389 -2.04 2.67 32.30
N CYS A 390 -1.23 3.71 32.13
CA CYS A 390 0.03 3.92 32.83
C CYS A 390 0.14 5.37 33.37
N PRO A 391 -0.84 5.87 34.14
CA PRO A 391 -0.94 7.30 34.50
C PRO A 391 0.26 7.83 35.31
N ALA A 392 1.02 6.94 35.94
CA ALA A 392 2.25 7.29 36.65
C ALA A 392 3.36 7.85 35.73
N TYR A 393 3.32 7.59 34.42
CA TYR A 393 4.27 8.11 33.44
C TYR A 393 3.69 9.24 32.58
N ALA A 394 2.44 9.66 32.81
CA ALA A 394 1.76 10.60 31.90
C ALA A 394 2.47 11.96 31.85
N ALA A 395 2.95 12.46 32.99
CA ALA A 395 3.66 13.75 33.04
C ALA A 395 5.03 13.66 32.34
N GLU A 396 5.74 12.56 32.56
CA GLU A 396 7.03 12.27 31.94
C GLU A 396 6.88 12.09 30.43
N TRP A 397 5.86 11.35 29.99
CA TRP A 397 5.51 11.18 28.57
C TRP A 397 5.33 12.52 27.88
N GLU A 398 4.52 13.43 28.43
CA GLU A 398 4.30 14.76 27.86
C GLU A 398 5.59 15.58 27.79
N SER A 399 6.52 15.38 28.73
CA SER A 399 7.79 16.11 28.77
C SER A 399 8.83 15.61 27.74
N ILE A 400 8.67 14.40 27.20
CA ILE A 400 9.60 13.85 26.20
C ILE A 400 9.50 14.66 24.90
N PRO A 401 10.62 15.17 24.36
CA PRO A 401 10.65 15.82 23.06
C PRO A 401 10.26 14.84 21.95
N LYS A 402 9.31 15.23 21.10
CA LYS A 402 8.75 14.42 20.02
C LYS A 402 8.86 15.16 18.70
N PHE A 403 9.24 14.44 17.66
CA PHE A 403 9.45 14.96 16.32
C PHE A 403 8.72 14.08 15.31
N ASP A 404 8.17 14.71 14.28
CA ASP A 404 7.46 14.02 13.20
C ASP A 404 8.10 14.41 11.88
N LEU A 405 8.75 13.45 11.22
CA LEU A 405 9.47 13.71 9.99
C LEU A 405 8.53 13.99 8.82
N TYR A 406 7.37 13.35 8.80
CA TYR A 406 6.37 13.53 7.75
C TYR A 406 5.76 14.94 7.83
N LEU A 407 5.36 15.36 9.03
CA LEU A 407 4.86 16.72 9.26
C LEU A 407 5.92 17.76 8.85
N TRP A 408 7.18 17.55 9.24
CA TRP A 408 8.26 18.46 8.86
C TRP A 408 8.47 18.51 7.34
N ALA A 409 8.47 17.35 6.66
CA ALA A 409 8.78 17.26 5.24
C ALA A 409 7.65 17.83 4.37
N ASP A 410 6.44 17.26 4.48
CA ASP A 410 5.31 17.57 3.61
C ASP A 410 4.37 18.61 4.22
N GLY A 411 3.99 18.44 5.49
CA GLY A 411 3.02 19.32 6.16
C GLY A 411 3.52 20.76 6.30
N ASP A 412 4.80 20.94 6.61
CA ASP A 412 5.46 22.24 6.73
C ASP A 412 6.15 22.70 5.43
N ASP A 413 6.03 21.95 4.32
CA ASP A 413 6.61 22.27 3.00
C ASP A 413 8.15 22.47 3.05
N ASN A 414 8.87 21.74 3.92
CA ASN A 414 10.34 21.81 4.04
C ASN A 414 11.08 20.84 3.12
N ALA A 415 10.39 19.87 2.52
CA ALA A 415 11.00 18.93 1.59
C ALA A 415 10.04 18.51 0.46
N LEU A 416 10.65 18.12 -0.66
CA LEU A 416 9.98 17.46 -1.77
C LEU A 416 10.46 16.01 -1.80
N LEU A 417 9.53 15.08 -1.71
CA LEU A 417 9.79 13.64 -1.64
C LEU A 417 9.59 12.99 -3.02
N PRO A 418 10.38 11.94 -3.35
CA PRO A 418 10.33 11.28 -4.65
C PRO A 418 9.21 10.24 -4.80
N GLY A 419 8.47 9.94 -3.72
CA GLY A 419 7.35 9.01 -3.75
C GLY A 419 6.15 9.56 -4.53
N ARG A 420 5.49 8.67 -5.29
CA ARG A 420 4.16 8.94 -5.88
C ARG A 420 3.09 9.10 -4.80
N THR A 421 3.30 8.45 -3.66
CA THR A 421 2.63 8.72 -2.38
C THR A 421 3.68 9.17 -1.35
N ASN A 422 3.22 9.71 -0.22
CA ASN A 422 4.09 10.00 0.92
C ASN A 422 3.99 8.90 2.00
N GLU A 423 3.63 7.67 1.63
CA GLU A 423 3.73 6.53 2.53
C GLU A 423 5.21 6.21 2.78
N LEU A 424 5.54 5.75 4.00
CA LEU A 424 6.93 5.63 4.44
C LEU A 424 7.71 4.64 3.57
N ASP A 425 7.12 3.47 3.32
CA ASP A 425 7.66 2.40 2.49
C ASP A 425 7.92 2.87 1.05
N VAL A 426 6.98 3.58 0.44
CA VAL A 426 7.09 4.14 -0.91
C VAL A 426 8.22 5.17 -0.98
N VAL A 427 8.26 6.11 -0.04
CA VAL A 427 9.31 7.14 -0.01
C VAL A 427 10.69 6.54 0.28
N ALA A 428 10.78 5.59 1.21
CA ALA A 428 12.03 4.93 1.55
C ALA A 428 12.58 4.12 0.36
N ALA A 429 11.72 3.36 -0.34
CA ALA A 429 12.09 2.58 -1.50
C ALA A 429 12.61 3.46 -2.66
N GLU A 430 11.91 4.56 -2.98
CA GLU A 430 12.37 5.53 -3.99
C GLU A 430 13.71 6.19 -3.62
N LEU A 431 14.02 6.25 -2.32
CA LEU A 431 15.30 6.72 -1.79
C LEU A 431 16.37 5.61 -1.66
N GLY A 432 16.09 4.42 -2.21
CA GLY A 432 16.99 3.27 -2.27
C GLY A 432 17.11 2.52 -0.95
N TYR A 433 16.03 2.42 -0.17
CA TYR A 433 15.93 1.52 0.96
C TYR A 433 15.45 0.13 0.48
N ASP A 434 16.16 -0.92 0.88
CA ASP A 434 15.76 -2.31 0.64
C ASP A 434 15.10 -2.85 1.92
N GLY A 435 13.76 -2.96 1.92
CA GLY A 435 12.99 -3.41 3.08
C GLY A 435 13.13 -4.91 3.39
N ALA A 436 12.64 -5.32 4.56
CA ALA A 436 12.79 -6.67 5.13
C ALA A 436 11.96 -7.77 4.45
N ALA A 437 11.22 -7.45 3.37
CA ALA A 437 10.41 -8.38 2.57
C ALA A 437 9.48 -9.29 3.40
N THR A 438 8.93 -8.76 4.51
CA THR A 438 8.04 -9.52 5.40
C THR A 438 6.70 -9.89 4.75
N GLY A 439 6.29 -9.16 3.70
CA GLY A 439 4.99 -9.31 3.04
C GLY A 439 3.81 -8.91 3.94
N LEU A 440 4.08 -8.18 5.02
CA LEU A 440 3.08 -7.59 5.91
C LEU A 440 2.81 -6.14 5.51
N ASP A 441 1.60 -5.70 5.84
CA ASP A 441 1.17 -4.30 5.87
C ASP A 441 0.36 -4.10 7.17
N GLY A 442 0.10 -2.85 7.55
CA GLY A 442 -0.63 -2.55 8.78
C GLY A 442 -2.02 -3.21 8.88
N ALA A 443 -2.70 -3.44 7.75
CA ALA A 443 -4.02 -4.08 7.75
C ALA A 443 -3.92 -5.60 8.02
N ARG A 444 -2.95 -6.28 7.42
CA ARG A 444 -2.64 -7.70 7.65
C ARG A 444 -2.16 -7.93 9.07
N THR A 445 -1.28 -7.06 9.55
CA THR A 445 -0.75 -7.07 10.92
C THR A 445 -1.90 -6.95 11.94
N ALA A 446 -2.79 -5.96 11.77
CA ALA A 446 -3.96 -5.81 12.62
C ALA A 446 -4.94 -7.00 12.53
N ALA A 447 -5.21 -7.52 11.33
CA ALA A 447 -6.12 -8.64 11.14
C ALA A 447 -5.60 -9.93 11.79
N ALA A 448 -4.31 -10.22 11.65
CA ALA A 448 -3.66 -11.36 12.30
C ALA A 448 -3.76 -11.26 13.82
N TYR A 449 -3.44 -10.09 14.39
CA TYR A 449 -3.56 -9.88 15.83
C TYR A 449 -5.01 -10.01 16.32
N GLN A 450 -5.99 -9.41 15.62
CA GLN A 450 -7.42 -9.56 15.98
C GLN A 450 -7.89 -11.03 15.96
N ARG A 451 -7.37 -11.86 15.05
CA ARG A 451 -7.66 -13.30 15.06
C ARG A 451 -7.08 -13.97 16.30
N PHE A 452 -5.81 -13.72 16.60
CA PHE A 452 -5.17 -14.17 17.84
C PHE A 452 -5.99 -13.77 19.08
N MET A 453 -6.45 -12.52 19.18
CA MET A 453 -7.31 -12.05 20.29
C MET A 453 -8.61 -12.86 20.43
N ARG A 454 -9.19 -13.31 19.32
CA ARG A 454 -10.47 -14.01 19.28
C ARG A 454 -10.33 -15.50 19.56
N THR A 455 -9.26 -16.13 19.09
CA THR A 455 -9.05 -17.58 19.16
C THR A 455 -8.17 -17.99 20.34
N GLY A 456 -7.24 -17.12 20.75
CA GLY A 456 -6.17 -17.45 21.69
C GLY A 456 -5.13 -18.42 21.12
N ASP A 457 -5.11 -18.62 19.80
CA ASP A 457 -4.20 -19.55 19.12
C ASP A 457 -2.95 -18.80 18.67
N GLU A 458 -1.80 -19.12 19.28
CA GLU A 458 -0.50 -18.53 18.95
C GLU A 458 -0.08 -18.79 17.49
N SER A 459 -0.63 -19.80 16.82
CA SER A 459 -0.33 -20.08 15.41
C SER A 459 -0.95 -19.08 14.42
N GLU A 460 -1.89 -18.23 14.87
CA GLU A 460 -2.49 -17.17 14.06
C GLU A 460 -1.54 -15.99 13.82
N LEU A 461 -0.43 -15.90 14.57
CA LEU A 461 0.50 -14.78 14.53
C LEU A 461 1.96 -15.24 14.59
N ASP A 462 2.70 -14.99 13.50
CA ASP A 462 4.16 -15.17 13.49
C ASP A 462 4.85 -13.96 14.15
N TRP A 463 5.10 -14.07 15.46
CA TRP A 463 5.68 -12.98 16.25
C TRP A 463 6.98 -12.44 15.69
N ASP A 464 7.88 -13.30 15.22
CA ASP A 464 9.20 -12.87 14.75
C ASP A 464 9.08 -12.10 13.41
N ARG A 465 8.16 -12.53 12.54
CA ARG A 465 7.86 -11.82 11.27
C ARG A 465 7.24 -10.44 11.51
N HIS A 466 6.37 -10.30 12.49
CA HIS A 466 5.75 -9.01 12.83
C HIS A 466 6.72 -8.09 13.60
N GLU A 467 7.60 -8.63 14.45
CA GLU A 467 8.68 -7.86 15.06
C GLU A 467 9.64 -7.29 14.01
N ALA A 468 9.98 -8.09 12.99
CA ALA A 468 10.81 -7.66 11.88
C ALA A 468 10.15 -6.58 11.01
N TYR A 469 8.82 -6.59 10.86
CA TYR A 469 8.08 -5.57 10.11
C TYR A 469 8.18 -4.19 10.77
N CYS A 470 7.90 -4.09 12.07
CA CYS A 470 8.04 -2.83 12.81
C CYS A 470 9.50 -2.36 12.94
N GLU A 471 10.47 -3.30 13.01
CA GLU A 471 11.89 -2.94 12.92
C GLU A 471 12.22 -2.29 11.57
N ASP A 472 11.69 -2.84 10.48
CA ASP A 472 11.88 -2.33 9.13
C ASP A 472 11.34 -0.90 8.99
N ASP A 473 10.14 -0.62 9.51
CA ASP A 473 9.54 0.71 9.50
C ASP A 473 10.39 1.74 10.30
N CYS A 474 10.88 1.35 11.48
CA CYS A 474 11.80 2.20 12.25
C CYS A 474 13.10 2.51 11.50
N ARG A 475 13.65 1.54 10.77
CA ARG A 475 14.90 1.69 9.98
C ARG A 475 14.66 2.48 8.69
N ALA A 476 13.55 2.25 8.01
CA ALA A 476 13.11 3.00 6.84
C ALA A 476 12.97 4.48 7.18
N LEU A 477 12.34 4.82 8.31
CA LEU A 477 12.24 6.19 8.81
C LEU A 477 13.62 6.85 8.96
N TRP A 478 14.57 6.15 9.59
CA TRP A 478 15.92 6.69 9.74
C TRP A 478 16.63 6.86 8.39
N HIS A 479 16.46 5.92 7.46
CA HIS A 479 17.02 6.04 6.12
C HIS A 479 16.48 7.28 5.39
N VAL A 480 15.17 7.54 5.45
CA VAL A 480 14.57 8.77 4.88
C VAL A 480 15.16 10.01 5.53
N TYR A 481 15.33 10.01 6.86
CA TYR A 481 15.98 11.11 7.59
C TYR A 481 17.38 11.42 7.05
N GLU A 482 18.22 10.40 6.86
CA GLU A 482 19.58 10.58 6.34
C GLU A 482 19.58 11.10 4.90
N ARG A 483 18.67 10.60 4.07
CA ARG A 483 18.55 11.05 2.67
C ARG A 483 18.11 12.50 2.58
N LEU A 484 17.20 12.94 3.45
CA LEU A 484 16.80 14.34 3.55
C LEU A 484 17.92 15.22 4.09
N ARG A 485 18.75 14.73 5.02
CA ARG A 485 19.92 15.45 5.55
C ARG A 485 20.90 15.79 4.43
N ASP A 486 21.14 14.81 3.56
CA ASP A 486 22.13 14.90 2.49
C ASP A 486 21.54 15.52 1.21
N ALA A 487 20.21 15.75 1.17
CA ALA A 487 19.51 16.31 0.02
C ALA A 487 19.92 17.77 -0.26
N PRO A 488 20.08 18.16 -1.54
CA PRO A 488 20.42 19.53 -1.88
C PRO A 488 19.26 20.48 -1.60
N GLN A 489 19.61 21.70 -1.19
CA GLN A 489 18.65 22.78 -1.00
C GLN A 489 18.26 23.40 -2.33
N VAL A 490 16.97 23.68 -2.52
CA VAL A 490 16.50 24.42 -3.69
C VAL A 490 17.01 25.86 -3.57
N SER A 491 18.02 26.20 -4.38
CA SER A 491 18.53 27.58 -4.44
C SER A 491 17.39 28.54 -4.80
N VAL A 492 17.10 29.49 -3.92
CA VAL A 492 16.23 30.63 -4.23
C VAL A 492 17.06 31.55 -5.13
N SER A 493 17.20 31.17 -6.41
CA SER A 493 17.80 32.05 -7.40
C SER A 493 16.90 33.29 -7.52
N ALA A 494 17.41 34.39 -6.96
CA ALA A 494 16.75 35.67 -6.83
C ALA A 494 16.42 36.26 -8.20
N GLY A 495 15.23 35.95 -8.71
CA GLY A 495 14.55 36.70 -9.76
C GLY A 495 13.83 37.92 -9.20
N SER A 496 14.52 38.77 -8.44
CA SER A 496 14.02 40.10 -8.08
C SER A 496 15.12 41.11 -8.34
N SER A 497 15.09 41.63 -9.56
CA SER A 497 15.78 42.82 -10.00
C SER A 497 15.63 43.96 -9.01
N ALA A 498 16.73 44.71 -8.88
CA ALA A 498 16.87 45.90 -8.06
C ALA A 498 15.66 46.85 -8.12
N SER A 499 15.12 47.15 -6.95
CA SER A 499 14.37 48.38 -6.68
C SER A 499 14.49 48.66 -5.19
N GLY A 500 15.52 49.42 -4.82
CA GLY A 500 15.64 49.95 -3.46
C GLY A 500 14.56 50.99 -3.21
N THR A 501 13.87 50.90 -2.08
CA THR A 501 13.37 52.07 -1.35
C THR A 501 13.26 51.71 0.13
N ALA A 502 13.71 52.66 0.95
CA ALA A 502 13.95 52.52 2.38
C ALA A 502 12.69 52.60 3.26
N SER A 503 12.84 52.00 4.44
CA SER A 503 12.33 52.41 5.76
C SER A 503 10.85 52.81 5.94
N SER A 504 10.15 52.04 6.78
CA SER A 504 9.57 52.59 8.02
C SER A 504 9.12 51.49 8.98
N SER A 505 9.62 51.60 10.21
CA SER A 505 9.19 50.93 11.43
C SER A 505 7.75 51.28 11.84
N SER A 506 6.96 50.31 12.30
CA SER A 506 5.89 50.54 13.27
C SER A 506 5.54 49.27 14.03
N THR A 507 5.56 49.41 15.35
CA THR A 507 5.28 48.44 16.41
C THR A 507 3.77 48.31 16.68
N ALA A 508 3.39 47.18 17.29
CA ALA A 508 2.10 46.86 17.95
C ALA A 508 0.94 46.52 16.97
N GLU A 509 0.06 45.54 17.21
CA GLU A 509 -0.67 45.18 18.43
C GLU A 509 -1.15 43.72 18.38
N GLN A 510 -1.24 43.08 19.56
CA GLN A 510 -2.02 41.86 19.79
C GLN A 510 -3.51 42.14 19.53
N ALA A 511 -4.16 41.32 18.72
CA ALA A 511 -5.61 41.18 18.70
C ALA A 511 -5.98 39.70 18.65
N SER A 512 -6.54 39.25 19.77
CA SER A 512 -7.30 38.02 19.94
C SER A 512 -8.44 37.93 18.94
N GLY A 513 -8.55 36.78 18.26
CA GLY A 513 -9.70 36.41 17.46
C GLY A 513 -9.85 34.90 17.48
N GLU A 514 -10.68 34.40 18.40
CA GLU A 514 -11.30 33.08 18.26
C GLU A 514 -12.01 33.01 16.91
N GLN A 515 -11.66 32.02 16.09
CA GLN A 515 -12.54 31.58 15.02
C GLN A 515 -12.60 30.05 15.00
N THR A 516 -13.76 29.58 15.41
CA THR A 516 -14.31 28.23 15.30
C THR A 516 -14.29 27.71 13.86
N GLY A 517 -13.98 26.43 13.67
CA GLY A 517 -14.19 25.77 12.38
C GLY A 517 -13.54 24.39 12.28
N LEU A 518 -14.12 23.42 12.98
CA LEU A 518 -13.90 21.98 12.75
C LEU A 518 -14.17 21.62 11.28
N GLY A 519 -13.27 20.85 10.70
CA GLY A 519 -13.42 20.18 9.42
C GLY A 519 -12.46 19.00 9.40
N ASP A 520 -13.04 17.81 9.51
CA ASP A 520 -12.41 16.49 9.54
C ASP A 520 -11.29 16.30 8.50
N PHE A 521 -10.15 15.77 8.95
CA PHE A 521 -9.26 14.88 8.22
C PHE A 521 -8.62 13.92 9.21
#